data_AF-A0A1W9LGP9-F1
#
_entry.id   AF-A0A1W9LGP9-F1
#
_cell.length_a   1.000
_cell.length_b   1.000
_cell.length_c   1.000
_cell.angle_alpha   90.00
_cell.angle_beta   90.00
_cell.angle_gamma   90.00
#
_symmetry.space_group_name_H-M   'P 1'
#
loop_
_entity.id
_entity.type
_entity.pdbx_description
1 polymer ?
#
loop_
_entity_poly.entity_id
_entity_poly.type
_entity_poly.pdbx_seq_one_letter_code
_entity_poly.pdbx_strand_id
1 'polypeptide(L)' 'MAIREILRLGNPILFEKCEKIVDFHSTITAQNIQDLKDTLLNFKKENGFGRGIAVPQIGILKR' A
#
# COMPACT_ATOMS: atom_id res chain seq x y z
N MET A 1 -11.86 -1.19 0.10
CA MET A 1 -12.41 -2.29 0.91
C MET A 1 -11.85 -3.61 0.40
N ALA A 2 -10.52 -3.70 0.35
CA ALA A 2 -9.82 -4.91 -0.03
C ALA A 2 -8.54 -4.98 0.78
N ILE A 3 -8.35 -6.11 1.49
CA ILE A 3 -7.07 -6.43 2.10
C ILE A 3 -6.15 -6.88 0.97
N ARG A 4 -5.03 -6.18 0.80
CA ARG A 4 -4.04 -6.48 -0.23
C ARG A 4 -2.93 -7.35 0.35
N GLU A 5 -2.28 -8.13 -0.52
CA GLU A 5 -1.07 -8.84 -0.16
C GLU A 5 0.05 -7.83 0.13
N ILE A 6 0.79 -8.03 1.22
CA ILE A 6 1.95 -7.23 1.57
C ILE A 6 3.20 -7.90 1.02
N LEU A 7 3.78 -7.30 -0.02
CA LEU A 7 5.02 -7.76 -0.62
C LEU A 7 6.16 -7.82 0.42
N ARG A 8 6.91 -8.92 0.37
CA ARG A 8 8.05 -9.18 1.26
C ARG A 8 9.34 -8.65 0.65
N LEU A 9 10.34 -8.42 1.50
CA LEU A 9 11.69 -8.07 1.07
C LEU A 9 12.22 -9.08 0.06
N GLY A 10 12.86 -8.59 -1.00
CA GLY A 10 13.32 -9.42 -2.13
C GLY A 10 12.40 -9.38 -3.34
N ASN A 11 11.18 -8.84 -3.21
CA ASN A 11 10.34 -8.58 -4.38
C ASN A 11 10.92 -7.42 -5.22
N PRO A 12 11.18 -7.60 -6.54
CA PRO A 12 11.77 -6.57 -7.40
C PRO A 12 11.02 -5.23 -7.42
N ILE A 13 9.69 -5.26 -7.30
CA ILE A 13 8.84 -4.05 -7.31
C ILE A 13 9.22 -3.09 -6.18
N LEU A 14 9.69 -3.62 -5.04
CA LEU A 14 10.10 -2.79 -3.90
C LEU A 14 11.37 -1.98 -4.15
N PHE A 15 12.10 -2.27 -5.23
CA PHE A 15 13.30 -1.54 -5.66
C PHE A 15 13.04 -0.59 -6.83
N GLU A 16 11.83 -0.58 -7.38
CA GLU A 16 11.46 0.30 -8.49
C GLU A 16 11.09 1.70 -8.02
N LYS A 17 11.35 2.69 -8.88
CA LYS A 17 11.03 4.10 -8.58
C LYS A 17 9.54 4.35 -8.74
N CYS A 18 8.90 4.85 -7.68
CA CYS A 18 7.49 5.21 -7.73
C CYS A 18 7.23 6.44 -8.60
N GLU A 19 6.13 6.39 -9.35
CA GLU A 19 5.66 7.51 -10.14
C GLU A 19 4.83 8.48 -9.31
N LYS A 20 4.95 9.77 -9.59
CA LYS A 20 4.17 10.80 -8.88
C LYS A 20 2.69 10.66 -9.22
N ILE A 21 1.83 10.72 -8.20
CA ILE A 21 0.39 10.91 -8.39
C ILE A 21 0.14 12.31 -8.96
N VAL A 22 -0.49 12.36 -10.14
CA VAL A 22 -0.84 13.63 -10.81
C VAL A 22 -2.15 14.18 -10.27
N ASP A 23 -3.13 13.30 -10.00
CA ASP A 23 -4.41 13.66 -9.41
C ASP A 23 -4.64 12.93 -8.08
N PHE A 24 -4.44 13.69 -7.00
CA PHE A 24 -4.62 13.19 -5.64
C PHE A 24 -6.09 13.00 -5.25
N HIS A 25 -7.00 13.74 -5.89
CA HIS A 25 -8.43 13.68 -5.60
C HIS A 25 -9.16 12.62 -6.43
N SER A 26 -8.46 11.95 -7.35
CA SER A 26 -9.02 10.87 -8.13
C SER A 26 -9.54 9.73 -7.25
N THR A 27 -10.63 9.10 -7.69
CA THR A 27 -11.23 7.94 -7.02
C THR A 27 -10.23 6.80 -6.84
N ILE A 28 -9.28 6.65 -7.77
CA ILE A 28 -8.23 5.62 -7.72
C ILE A 28 -7.27 5.90 -6.55
N THR A 29 -6.83 7.15 -6.38
CA THR A 29 -5.98 7.53 -5.25
C THR A 29 -6.70 7.31 -3.92
N ALA A 30 -7.97 7.71 -3.83
CA ALA A 30 -8.80 7.46 -2.64
C ALA A 30 -8.93 5.96 -2.34
N GLN A 31 -9.13 5.13 -3.38
CA GLN A 31 -9.22 3.68 -3.24
C GLN A 31 -7.91 3.08 -2.72
N ASN A 32 -6.76 3.52 -3.25
CA ASN A 32 -5.45 3.05 -2.80
C ASN A 32 -5.18 3.40 -1.33
N ILE A 33 -5.57 4.60 -0.89
CA ILE A 33 -5.48 5.02 0.52
C ILE A 33 -6.34 4.12 1.41
N GLN A 34 -7.57 3.81 0.97
CA GLN A 34 -8.45 2.92 1.72
C GLN A 34 -7.87 1.51 1.82
N ASP A 35 -7.37 0.97 0.71
CA ASP A 35 -6.75 -0.37 0.67
C ASP A 35 -5.51 -0.44 1.58
N LEU A 36 -4.69 0.63 1.66
CA LEU A 36 -3.58 0.71 2.61
C LEU A 36 -4.06 0.66 4.06
N LYS A 37 -5.11 1.43 4.39
CA LYS A 37 -5.67 1.48 5.74
C LYS A 37 -6.22 0.11 6.14
N ASP A 38 -7.01 -0.52 5.27
CA ASP A 38 -7.61 -1.83 5.51
C ASP A 38 -6.51 -2.89 5.71
N THR A 39 -5.49 -2.88 4.84
CA THR A 39 -4.36 -3.82 4.90
C THR A 39 -3.53 -3.65 6.17
N LEU A 40 -3.22 -2.41 6.58
CA LEU A 40 -2.46 -2.15 7.81
C LEU A 40 -3.22 -2.57 9.06
N LEU A 41 -4.53 -2.32 9.11
CA LEU A 41 -5.38 -2.72 10.23
C LEU A 41 -5.45 -4.25 10.34
N ASN A 42 -5.60 -4.96 9.22
CA ASN A 42 -5.59 -6.42 9.21
C ASN A 42 -4.25 -6.97 9.69
N PHE A 43 -3.14 -6.47 9.12
CA PHE A 43 -1.79 -6.88 9.52
C PHE A 43 -1.55 -6.66 11.02
N LYS A 44 -1.96 -5.50 11.56
CA LYS A 44 -1.83 -5.20 12.98
C LYS A 44 -2.68 -6.12 13.85
N LYS A 45 -3.89 -6.48 13.42
CA LYS A 45 -4.76 -7.44 14.12
C LYS A 45 -4.11 -8.82 14.20
N GLU A 46 -3.47 -9.27 13.13
CA GLU A 46 -2.84 -10.60 13.05
C GLU A 46 -1.48 -10.67 13.76
N ASN A 47 -0.67 -9.62 13.69
CA ASN A 47 0.73 -9.65 14.13
C ASN A 47 0.99 -8.86 15.42
N GLY A 48 0.06 -8.01 15.86
CA GLY A 48 0.23 -7.17 17.05
C GLY A 48 1.09 -5.92 16.85
N PHE A 49 1.64 -5.69 15.65
CA PHE A 49 2.45 -4.50 15.34
C PHE A 49 2.16 -3.94 13.94
N GLY A 50 2.67 -2.73 13.66
CA GLY A 50 2.47 -2.01 12.40
C GLY A 50 1.97 -0.59 12.62
N ARG A 51 2.66 0.41 12.06
CA ARG A 51 2.34 1.84 12.21
C ARG A 51 2.23 2.61 10.89
N GLY A 52 2.81 2.07 9.82
CA GLY A 52 2.77 2.65 8.48
C GLY A 52 2.97 1.57 7.44
N ILE A 53 2.44 1.84 6.24
CA ILE A 53 2.57 1.02 5.05
C ILE A 53 2.61 1.96 3.85
N ALA A 54 3.37 1.61 2.82
CA ALA A 54 3.47 2.38 1.58
C ALA A 54 2.76 1.68 0.42
N VAL A 55 2.25 2.46 -0.53
CA VAL A 55 1.56 1.99 -1.76
C VAL A 55 2.38 0.93 -2.56
N PRO A 56 3.72 1.01 -2.68
CA PRO A 56 4.53 -0.04 -3.31
C PRO A 56 4.47 -1.40 -2.60
N GLN A 57 4.24 -1.43 -1.28
CA GLN A 57 4.16 -2.68 -0.53
C GLN A 57 2.90 -3.48 -0.83
N ILE A 58 1.92 -2.87 -1.52
CA ILE A 58 0.73 -3.54 -2.05
C ILE A 58 0.77 -3.67 -3.59
N GLY A 59 1.96 -3.53 -4.18
CA GLY A 59 2.20 -3.75 -5.62
C GLY A 59 1.92 -2.56 -6.53
N ILE A 60 1.75 -1.36 -5.99
CA ILE A 60 1.42 -0.16 -6.78
C ILE A 60 2.58 0.84 -6.73
N LEU A 61 3.16 1.20 -7.87
CA LEU A 61 4.30 2.10 -7.96
C LEU A 61 3.89 3.58 -8.04
N LYS A 62 3.23 4.08 -6.98
CA LYS A 62 2.76 5.48 -6.89
C LYS A 62 3.24 6.16 -5.60
N ARG A 63 3.51 7.47 -5.68
CA ARG A 63 3.89 8.35 -4.55
C ARG A 63 3.12 9.66 -4.53
#